data_AF-A0AAW4RZN6-F1
#
_entry.id   AF-A0AAW4RZN6-F1
#
_cell.length_a   1.000
_cell.length_b   1.000
_cell.length_c   1.000
_cell.angle_alpha   90.00
_cell.angle_beta   90.00
_cell.angle_gamma   90.00
#
_symmetry.space_group_name_H-M   'P 1'
#
loop_
_entity.id
_entity.type
_entity.pdbx_description
1 polymer ?
#
loop_
_entity_poly.entity_id
_entity_poly.type
_entity_poly.pdbx_seq_one_letter_code
_entity_poly.pdbx_strand_id
1 'polypeptide(L)'
;MGAWKQYQEHAAALFRELGCEATTDLEVQGVRGKHLVDVSVRFSRFGLHLHWIIECKFWKSAIPKEKVLALKSIVEDVGADRGILVSESGHQSGAIEAARLTNITLISLEGLRSAARADLLVLGLADIQKRAARMRDYVFSLRDDEAFVRLF
;
A
#
# COMPACT_ATOMS: atom_id res chain seq x y z
N MET A 1 -13.81 15.96 -2.09
CA MET A 1 -12.46 15.49 -2.53
C MET A 1 -12.53 15.19 -4.02
N GLY A 2 -11.62 15.73 -4.84
CA GLY A 2 -11.66 15.53 -6.31
C GLY A 2 -11.31 14.09 -6.74
N ALA A 3 -11.70 13.70 -7.96
CA ALA A 3 -11.55 12.32 -8.46
C ALA A 3 -10.11 11.79 -8.40
N TRP A 4 -9.12 12.61 -8.79
CA TRP A 4 -7.71 12.23 -8.66
C TRP A 4 -7.28 12.00 -7.21
N LYS A 5 -7.75 12.84 -6.28
CA LYS A 5 -7.42 12.70 -4.86
C LYS A 5 -8.05 11.43 -4.25
N GLN A 6 -9.22 11.03 -4.72
CA GLN A 6 -9.81 9.73 -4.35
C GLN A 6 -8.98 8.56 -4.91
N TYR A 7 -8.45 8.69 -6.13
CA TYR A 7 -7.66 7.65 -6.76
C TYR A 7 -6.36 7.33 -5.97
N GLN A 8 -5.59 8.35 -5.57
CA GLN A 8 -4.41 8.13 -4.71
C GLN A 8 -4.80 7.57 -3.32
N GLU A 9 -5.92 8.02 -2.75
CA GLU A 9 -6.38 7.50 -1.47
C GLU A 9 -6.81 6.03 -1.55
N HIS A 10 -7.42 5.59 -2.65
CA HIS A 10 -7.72 4.17 -2.88
C HIS A 10 -6.45 3.33 -3.03
N ALA A 11 -5.42 3.86 -3.69
CA ALA A 11 -4.12 3.18 -3.75
C ALA A 11 -3.50 3.03 -2.35
N ALA A 12 -3.50 4.10 -1.54
CA ALA A 12 -3.02 4.06 -0.16
C ALA A 12 -3.83 3.09 0.71
N ALA A 13 -5.16 3.11 0.61
CA ALA A 13 -6.05 2.22 1.35
C ALA A 13 -5.75 0.74 1.05
N LEU A 14 -5.48 0.38 -0.20
CA LEU A 14 -5.11 -0.98 -0.57
C LEU A 14 -3.81 -1.44 0.13
N PHE A 15 -2.80 -0.57 0.25
CA PHE A 15 -1.59 -0.90 1.00
C PHE A 15 -1.86 -1.02 2.51
N ARG A 16 -2.78 -0.22 3.06
CA ARG A 16 -3.21 -0.38 4.47
C ARG A 16 -3.97 -1.69 4.70
N GLU A 17 -4.82 -2.10 3.76
CA GLU A 17 -5.47 -3.42 3.78
C GLU A 17 -4.42 -4.55 3.79
N LEU A 18 -3.27 -4.34 3.14
CA LEU A 18 -2.13 -5.26 3.15
C LEU A 18 -1.26 -5.18 4.41
N GLY A 19 -1.66 -4.40 5.41
CA GLY A 19 -0.93 -4.25 6.66
C GLY A 19 0.28 -3.34 6.59
N CYS A 20 0.43 -2.55 5.52
CA CYS A 20 1.49 -1.54 5.41
C CYS A 20 1.04 -0.20 6.02
N GLU A 21 2.01 0.62 6.42
CA GLU A 21 1.79 2.03 6.73
C GLU A 21 1.79 2.81 5.41
N ALA A 22 0.66 3.41 5.04
CA ALA A 22 0.55 4.18 3.80
C ALA A 22 0.00 5.58 4.05
N THR A 23 0.71 6.60 3.57
CA THR A 23 0.36 8.02 3.76
C THR A 23 0.31 8.74 2.42
N THR A 24 -0.79 9.45 2.16
CA THR A 24 -1.02 10.27 0.97
C THR A 24 -0.44 11.67 1.13
N ASP A 25 -0.13 12.33 0.01
CA ASP A 25 0.34 13.72 -0.04
C ASP A 25 1.53 14.01 0.93
N LEU A 26 2.50 13.09 1.02
CA LEU A 26 3.62 13.20 1.96
C LEU A 26 4.84 13.86 1.33
N GLU A 27 5.41 14.85 2.01
CA GLU A 27 6.73 15.39 1.65
C GLU A 27 7.84 14.47 2.18
N VAL A 28 8.62 13.89 1.27
CA VAL A 28 9.72 12.97 1.57
C VAL A 28 11.05 13.66 1.27
N GLN A 29 11.96 13.64 2.24
CA GLN A 29 13.30 14.16 2.07
C GLN A 29 14.17 13.18 1.28
N GLY A 30 14.71 13.64 0.14
CA GLY A 30 15.78 12.99 -0.59
C GLY A 30 17.11 13.72 -0.45
N VAL A 31 18.16 13.17 -1.05
CA VAL A 31 19.52 13.73 -0.95
C VAL A 31 19.69 15.04 -1.74
N ARG A 32 18.90 15.28 -2.79
CA ARG A 32 18.96 16.50 -3.62
C ARG A 32 17.80 17.46 -3.40
N GLY A 33 16.83 17.10 -2.58
CA GLY A 33 15.68 17.94 -2.31
C GLY A 33 14.52 17.18 -1.68
N LYS A 34 13.38 17.85 -1.56
CA LYS A 34 12.15 17.24 -1.07
C LYS A 34 11.23 16.90 -2.24
N HIS A 35 10.53 15.79 -2.11
CA HIS A 35 9.57 15.31 -3.11
C HIS A 35 8.21 15.16 -2.44
N LEU A 36 7.20 15.86 -2.96
CA LEU A 36 5.80 15.58 -2.59
C LEU A 36 5.36 14.37 -3.38
N VAL A 37 5.16 13.24 -2.70
CA VAL A 37 4.78 11.97 -3.34
C VAL A 37 3.30 11.68 -3.13
N ASP A 38 2.67 11.03 -4.12
CA ASP A 38 1.25 10.70 -4.05
C ASP A 38 0.97 9.72 -2.90
N VAL A 39 1.74 8.63 -2.78
CA VAL A 39 1.69 7.75 -1.58
C VAL A 39 3.08 7.29 -1.19
N SER A 40 3.40 7.43 0.10
CA SER A 40 4.55 6.79 0.73
C SER A 40 4.08 5.55 1.49
N VAL A 41 4.67 4.39 1.19
CA VAL A 41 4.34 3.12 1.84
C VAL A 41 5.55 2.58 2.59
N ARG A 42 5.38 2.29 3.88
CA ARG A 42 6.41 1.75 4.77
C ARG A 42 5.91 0.47 5.42
N PHE A 43 6.80 -0.50 5.54
CA PHE A 43 6.50 -1.76 6.21
C PHE A 43 7.80 -2.47 6.58
N SER A 44 7.71 -3.48 7.44
CA SER A 44 8.86 -4.29 7.83
C SER A 44 8.66 -5.75 7.44
N ARG A 45 9.68 -6.38 6.86
CA ARG A 45 9.66 -7.81 6.54
C ARG A 45 11.03 -8.42 6.79
N PHE A 46 11.06 -9.55 7.48
CA PHE A 46 12.30 -10.24 7.87
C PHE A 46 13.29 -9.34 8.64
N GLY A 47 12.78 -8.40 9.44
CA GLY A 47 13.59 -7.43 10.19
C GLY A 47 14.13 -6.26 9.36
N LEU A 48 13.80 -6.18 8.07
CA LEU A 48 14.20 -5.09 7.19
C LEU A 48 13.08 -4.07 7.07
N HIS A 49 13.40 -2.79 7.23
CA HIS A 49 12.49 -1.68 6.96
C HIS A 49 12.50 -1.36 5.47
N LEU A 50 11.33 -1.44 4.85
CA LEU A 50 11.14 -1.22 3.42
C LEU A 50 10.33 0.06 3.22
N HIS A 51 10.70 0.82 2.21
CA HIS A 51 10.06 2.08 1.82
C HIS A 51 9.79 2.09 0.32
N TRP A 52 8.51 2.16 -0.05
CA TRP A 52 8.05 2.25 -1.42
C TRP A 52 7.42 3.62 -1.70
N ILE A 53 7.65 4.13 -2.91
CA ILE A 53 7.05 5.35 -3.42
C ILE A 53 6.06 5.01 -4.52
N ILE A 54 4.83 5.49 -4.38
CA ILE A 54 3.76 5.23 -5.33
C ILE A 54 3.39 6.57 -5.98
N GLU A 55 3.35 6.58 -7.31
CA GLU A 55 2.88 7.70 -8.13
C GLU A 55 1.60 7.29 -8.85
N CYS A 56 0.54 8.08 -8.70
CA CYS A 56 -0.78 7.83 -9.24
C CYS A 56 -1.07 8.75 -10.43
N LYS A 57 -1.20 8.17 -11.63
CA LYS A 57 -1.55 8.90 -12.85
C LYS A 57 -2.96 8.57 -13.32
N PHE A 58 -3.91 9.39 -12.89
CA PHE A 58 -5.33 9.29 -13.25
C PHE A 58 -5.63 9.99 -14.59
N TRP A 59 -5.03 9.47 -15.67
CA TRP A 59 -5.11 10.04 -17.01
C TRP A 59 -5.99 9.19 -17.92
N LYS A 60 -6.48 9.77 -19.03
CA LYS A 60 -7.22 9.03 -20.06
C LYS A 60 -6.32 8.43 -21.14
N SER A 61 -5.07 8.87 -21.22
CA SER A 61 -4.07 8.44 -22.20
C SER A 61 -2.96 7.64 -21.52
N ALA A 62 -2.32 6.75 -22.28
CA ALA A 62 -1.23 5.93 -21.77
C ALA A 62 -0.07 6.77 -21.24
N ILE A 63 0.51 6.34 -20.12
CA ILE A 63 1.54 7.10 -19.42
C ILE A 63 2.87 7.08 -20.21
N PRO A 64 3.49 8.25 -20.45
CA PRO A 64 4.72 8.33 -21.23
C PRO A 64 5.97 7.98 -20.42
N LYS A 65 7.04 7.65 -21.15
CA LYS A 65 8.35 7.25 -20.59
C LYS A 65 8.91 8.23 -19.56
N GLU A 66 8.74 9.54 -19.79
CA GLU A 66 9.21 10.59 -18.90
C GLU A 66 8.70 10.45 -17.45
N LYS A 67 7.48 9.95 -17.24
CA LYS A 67 6.92 9.79 -15.89
C LYS A 67 7.56 8.63 -15.14
N VAL A 68 7.90 7.56 -15.85
CA VAL A 68 8.66 6.43 -15.30
C VAL A 68 10.07 6.87 -14.90
N LEU A 69 10.74 7.64 -15.75
CA LEU A 69 12.08 8.16 -15.46
C LEU A 69 12.07 9.14 -14.28
N ALA A 70 11.04 10.00 -14.19
CA ALA A 70 10.86 10.90 -13.05
C ALA A 70 10.69 10.12 -11.74
N LEU A 71 9.79 9.12 -11.72
CA LEU A 71 9.61 8.26 -10.53
C LEU A 71 10.91 7.53 -10.17
N LYS A 72 11.65 7.00 -11.15
CA LYS A 72 12.95 6.37 -10.91
C LYS A 72 13.94 7.31 -10.23
N SER A 73 14.00 8.56 -10.69
CA SER A 73 14.85 9.58 -10.07
C SER A 73 14.42 9.88 -8.63
N ILE A 74 13.11 9.94 -8.35
CA ILE A 74 12.61 10.17 -6.98
C ILE A 74 12.99 9.00 -6.08
N VAL A 75 12.75 7.76 -6.52
CA VAL A 75 13.08 6.53 -5.78
C VAL A 75 14.57 6.47 -5.42
N GLU A 76 15.44 6.79 -6.38
CA GLU A 76 16.89 6.85 -6.14
C GLU A 76 17.26 7.99 -5.17
N ASP A 77 16.65 9.17 -5.32
CA ASP A 77 16.98 10.33 -4.50
C ASP A 77 16.55 10.19 -3.04
N VAL A 78 15.42 9.52 -2.78
CA VAL A 78 14.92 9.27 -1.41
C VAL A 78 15.46 7.97 -0.80
N GLY A 79 16.13 7.12 -1.60
CA GLY A 79 16.62 5.82 -1.15
C GLY A 79 15.50 4.80 -0.91
N ALA A 80 14.41 4.87 -1.68
CA ALA A 80 13.32 3.90 -1.59
C ALA A 80 13.65 2.59 -2.31
N ASP A 81 13.15 1.46 -1.79
CA ASP A 81 13.40 0.14 -2.35
C ASP A 81 12.71 -0.06 -3.71
N ARG A 82 11.54 0.54 -3.88
CA ARG A 82 10.69 0.34 -5.06
C ARG A 82 9.85 1.57 -5.38
N GLY A 83 9.69 1.83 -6.67
CA GLY A 83 8.67 2.74 -7.20
C GLY A 83 7.52 1.97 -7.82
N ILE A 84 6.30 2.44 -7.63
CA ILE A 84 5.11 1.89 -8.30
C ILE A 84 4.38 3.02 -9.00
N LEU A 85 4.23 2.93 -10.32
CA LEU A 85 3.42 3.87 -11.08
C LEU A 85 2.07 3.23 -11.37
N VAL A 86 1.02 3.81 -10.80
CA VAL A 86 -0.35 3.30 -10.83
C VAL A 86 -1.18 4.09 -11.85
N SER A 87 -1.73 3.42 -12.85
CA SER A 87 -2.58 4.04 -13.88
C SER A 87 -3.54 3.06 -14.55
N GLU A 88 -4.78 3.50 -14.78
CA GLU A 88 -5.81 2.70 -15.49
C GLU A 88 -5.69 2.79 -17.03
N SER A 89 -5.08 3.85 -17.56
CA SER A 89 -4.95 4.06 -19.02
C SER A 89 -3.78 3.29 -19.64
N GLY A 90 -3.05 2.51 -18.85
CA GLY A 90 -1.88 1.77 -19.28
C GLY A 90 -0.64 2.64 -19.53
N HIS A 91 0.36 2.06 -20.16
CA HIS A 91 1.69 2.64 -20.30
C HIS A 91 2.17 2.53 -21.75
N GLN A 92 2.86 3.56 -22.25
CA GLN A 92 3.47 3.51 -23.58
C GLN A 92 4.57 2.44 -23.61
N SER A 93 4.88 1.89 -24.79
CA SER A 93 5.95 0.88 -24.94
C SER A 93 7.28 1.34 -24.36
N GLY A 94 7.70 2.58 -24.65
CA GLY A 94 8.92 3.16 -24.09
C GLY A 94 8.90 3.35 -22.57
N ALA A 95 7.71 3.47 -21.96
CA ALA A 95 7.56 3.50 -20.50
C ALA A 95 7.77 2.09 -19.91
N ILE A 96 7.17 1.07 -20.54
CA ILE A 96 7.36 -0.34 -20.16
C ILE A 96 8.83 -0.73 -20.27
N GLU A 97 9.49 -0.38 -21.37
CA GLU A 97 10.92 -0.63 -21.56
C GLU A 97 11.79 0.08 -20.53
N ALA A 98 11.44 1.32 -20.15
CA ALA A 98 12.18 2.08 -19.14
C ALA A 98 12.04 1.52 -17.72
N ALA A 99 10.91 0.88 -17.41
CA ALA A 99 10.69 0.18 -16.15
C ALA A 99 11.34 -1.21 -16.16
N ARG A 100 11.51 -1.83 -17.34
CA ARG A 100 12.07 -3.17 -17.50
C ARG A 100 13.46 -3.25 -16.87
N LEU A 101 13.67 -4.27 -16.02
CA LEU A 101 14.92 -4.51 -15.27
C LEU A 101 15.28 -3.39 -14.26
N THR A 102 14.29 -2.64 -13.79
CA THR A 102 14.46 -1.66 -12.70
C THR A 102 13.61 -2.07 -11.49
N ASN A 103 13.73 -1.34 -10.39
CA ASN A 103 12.83 -1.43 -9.24
C ASN A 103 11.55 -0.58 -9.43
N ILE A 104 11.15 -0.28 -10.67
CA ILE A 104 9.88 0.39 -10.98
C ILE A 104 8.87 -0.64 -11.47
N THR A 105 7.69 -0.64 -10.86
CA THR A 105 6.54 -1.46 -11.27
C THR A 105 5.49 -0.56 -11.92
N LEU A 106 5.00 -0.96 -13.10
CA LEU A 106 3.90 -0.30 -13.79
C LEU A 106 2.66 -1.16 -13.66
N ILE A 107 1.57 -0.62 -13.10
CA ILE A 107 0.37 -1.42 -12.82
C ILE A 107 -0.89 -0.54 -12.80
N SER A 108 -2.07 -1.14 -12.94
CA SER A 108 -3.33 -0.48 -12.61
C SER A 108 -3.71 -0.75 -11.16
N LEU A 109 -4.64 0.02 -10.59
CA LEU A 109 -5.12 -0.25 -9.23
C LEU A 109 -5.84 -1.60 -9.15
N GLU A 110 -6.63 -1.93 -10.18
CA GLU A 110 -7.27 -3.24 -10.30
C GLU A 110 -6.24 -4.38 -10.44
N GLY A 111 -5.19 -4.17 -11.24
CA GLY A 111 -4.11 -5.13 -11.41
C GLY A 111 -3.37 -5.37 -10.09
N LEU A 112 -3.12 -4.31 -9.31
CA LEU A 112 -2.49 -4.40 -8.00
C LEU A 112 -3.37 -5.17 -7.01
N ARG A 113 -4.67 -4.86 -6.94
CA ARG A 113 -5.62 -5.59 -6.09
C ARG A 113 -5.71 -7.07 -6.49
N SER A 114 -5.69 -7.36 -7.79
CA SER A 114 -5.72 -8.73 -8.31
C SER A 114 -4.47 -9.51 -7.95
N ALA A 115 -3.29 -8.90 -8.11
CA ALA A 115 -2.01 -9.51 -7.72
C ALA A 115 -1.93 -9.77 -6.21
N ALA A 116 -2.49 -8.88 -5.39
CA ALA A 116 -2.48 -8.98 -3.94
C ALA A 116 -3.66 -9.77 -3.34
N ARG A 117 -4.52 -10.36 -4.17
CA ARG A 117 -5.79 -10.96 -3.73
C ARG A 117 -5.62 -12.05 -2.67
N ALA A 118 -4.63 -12.93 -2.85
CA ALA A 118 -4.38 -14.00 -1.90
C ALA A 118 -3.93 -13.45 -0.54
N ASP A 119 -3.02 -12.48 -0.54
CA ASP A 119 -2.54 -11.83 0.68
C ASP A 119 -3.67 -11.10 1.42
N LEU A 120 -4.53 -10.37 0.70
CA LEU A 120 -5.72 -9.72 1.26
C LEU A 120 -6.66 -10.72 1.95
N LEU A 121 -6.91 -11.88 1.31
CA LEU A 121 -7.77 -12.92 1.90
C LEU A 121 -7.14 -13.52 3.15
N VAL A 122 -5.84 -13.81 3.13
CA VAL A 122 -5.12 -14.36 4.29
C VAL A 122 -5.12 -13.38 5.45
N LEU A 123 -4.83 -12.10 5.20
CA LEU A 123 -4.84 -11.06 6.22
C LEU A 123 -6.24 -10.83 6.79
N GLY A 124 -7.27 -10.80 5.93
CA GLY A 124 -8.66 -10.70 6.37
C GLY A 124 -9.08 -11.87 7.25
N LEU A 125 -8.72 -13.11 6.87
CA LEU A 125 -8.99 -14.29 7.69
C LEU A 125 -8.28 -14.22 9.05
N ALA A 126 -7.01 -13.80 9.07
CA ALA A 126 -6.24 -13.65 10.29
C ALA A 126 -6.88 -12.61 11.24
N ASP A 127 -7.38 -11.49 10.73
CA ASP A 127 -8.10 -10.50 11.56
C ASP A 127 -9.39 -11.09 12.15
N ILE A 128 -10.20 -11.77 11.32
CA ILE A 128 -11.43 -12.42 11.77
C ILE A 128 -11.13 -13.45 12.87
N GLN A 129 -10.11 -14.30 12.67
CA GLN A 129 -9.69 -15.28 13.67
C GLN A 129 -9.26 -14.61 14.97
N LYS A 130 -8.48 -13.53 14.89
CA LYS A 130 -8.03 -12.77 16.07
C LYS A 130 -9.20 -12.14 16.82
N ARG A 131 -10.20 -11.62 16.10
CA ARG A 131 -11.44 -11.05 16.67
C ARG A 131 -12.29 -12.12 17.33
N ALA A 132 -12.44 -13.28 16.68
CA ALA A 132 -13.16 -14.42 17.23
C ALA A 132 -12.51 -14.94 18.52
N ALA A 133 -11.17 -15.03 18.54
CA ALA A 133 -10.42 -15.40 19.73
C ALA A 133 -10.67 -14.41 20.89
N ARG A 134 -10.56 -13.10 20.65
CA ARG A 134 -10.86 -12.07 21.66
C ARG A 134 -12.30 -12.17 22.20
N MET A 135 -13.27 -12.41 21.32
CA MET A 135 -14.67 -12.56 21.71
C MET A 135 -14.87 -13.80 22.58
N ARG A 136 -14.29 -14.93 22.17
CA ARG A 136 -14.32 -16.18 22.94
C ARG A 136 -13.75 -15.98 24.34
N ASP A 137 -12.58 -15.33 24.43
CA ASP A 137 -11.91 -15.09 25.71
C ASP A 137 -12.76 -14.18 26.62
N TYR A 138 -13.44 -13.18 26.05
CA TYR A 138 -14.40 -12.32 26.76
C TYR A 138 -15.65 -13.08 27.24
N VAL A 139 -16.22 -13.97 26.42
CA VAL A 139 -17.37 -14.79 26.84
C VAL A 139 -16.99 -15.73 27.98
N PHE A 140 -15.78 -16.30 27.96
CA PHE A 140 -15.29 -17.13 29.05
C PHE A 140 -15.14 -16.33 30.35
N SER A 141 -14.59 -15.10 30.31
CA SER A 141 -14.46 -14.29 31.53
C SER A 141 -15.80 -13.97 32.17
N LEU A 142 -16.85 -13.71 31.38
CA LEU A 142 -18.20 -13.46 31.92
C LEU A 142 -18.80 -14.70 32.61
N ARG A 143 -18.50 -15.90 32.12
CA ARG A 143 -19.01 -17.16 32.70
C ARG A 143 -18.33 -17.49 34.03
N ASP A 144 -17.04 -17.19 34.14
CA ASP A 144 -16.29 -17.41 35.38
C ASP A 144 -16.71 -16.40 36.48
N ASP A 145 -17.09 -15.18 36.10
CA ASP A 145 -17.67 -14.19 37.02
C ASP A 145 -19.05 -14.63 37.57
N GLU A 146 -19.92 -15.26 36.78
CA GLU A 146 -21.20 -15.78 37.26
C GLU A 146 -21.06 -16.96 38.24
N ALA A 147 -19.94 -17.71 38.20
CA ALA A 147 -19.68 -18.78 39.16
C ALA A 147 -19.42 -18.27 40.59
N PHE A 148 -19.05 -16.99 40.75
CA PHE A 148 -18.86 -16.36 42.07
C PHE A 148 -20.17 -15.81 42.68
N VAL A 149 -21.21 -15.61 41.87
CA VAL A 149 -22.49 -15.01 42.32
C VAL A 149 -23.47 -16.06 42.89
N ARG A 150 -23.17 -17.35 42.81
CA ARG A 150 -24.02 -18.44 43.38
C ARG A 150 -23.54 -19.01 44.72
N LEU A 151 -22.65 -18.31 45.43
CA LEU A 151 -22.13 -18.72 46.75
C LEU A 151 -22.67 -17.90 47.94
N PHE A 152 -23.76 -17.16 47.74
CA PHE A 152 -24.56 -16.56 48.83
C PHE A 152 -26.05 -16.81 48.61
#